data_AF-A0A8S0UI47-F1
#
_entry.id   AF-A0A8S0UI47-F1
#
_cell.length_a   1.000
_cell.length_b   1.000
_cell.length_c   1.000
_cell.angle_alpha   90.00
_cell.angle_beta   90.00
_cell.angle_gamma   90.00
#
_symmetry.space_group_name_H-M   'P 1'
#
loop_
_entity.id
_entity.type
_entity.pdbx_description
1 polymer ?
#
loop_
_entity_poly.entity_id
_entity_poly.type
_entity_poly.pdbx_seq_one_letter_code
_entity_poly.pdbx_strand_id
1 'polypeptide(L)'
;GVNKGLVAVRFLATMRQKEVLPDFVLCIGIIDQMRIFAEVFACTVGQKPSKAKYYLEDTLEILRMLQDLADASEQSAKNVTQSP
;
A
#
# COMPACT_ATOMS: atom_id res chain seq x y z
N GLY A 1 21.55 -0.92 12.31
CA GLY A 1 20.73 -0.43 11.17
C GLY A 1 19.26 -0.47 11.54
N VAL A 2 18.45 0.48 11.06
CA VAL A 2 17.00 0.52 11.31
C VAL A 2 16.29 -0.40 10.31
N ASN A 3 15.46 -1.33 10.80
CA ASN A 3 14.63 -2.19 9.95
C ASN A 3 13.28 -1.47 9.67
N LYS A 4 13.05 -1.06 8.42
CA LYS A 4 11.84 -0.34 8.01
C LYS A 4 10.57 -1.18 8.21
N GLY A 5 10.65 -2.51 8.04
CA GLY A 5 9.54 -3.42 8.31
C GLY A 5 9.13 -3.41 9.79
N LEU A 6 10.09 -3.32 10.71
CA LEU A 6 9.79 -3.21 12.15
C LEU A 6 9.07 -1.89 12.50
N VAL A 7 9.46 -0.79 11.85
CA VAL A 7 8.78 0.51 12.03
C VAL A 7 7.32 0.42 11.58
N ALA A 8 7.07 -0.17 10.42
CA ALA A 8 5.73 -0.30 9.89
C ALA A 8 4.86 -1.26 10.72
N VAL A 9 5.42 -2.35 11.28
CA VAL A 9 4.71 -3.23 12.23
C VAL A 9 4.30 -2.46 13.49
N ARG A 10 5.21 -1.65 14.05
CA ARG A 10 4.92 -0.83 15.23
C ARG A 10 3.87 0.24 14.94
N PHE A 11 3.93 0.85 13.76
CA PHE A 11 2.94 1.83 13.32
C PHE A 11 1.54 1.21 13.29
N LEU A 12 1.37 0.06 12.64
CA LEU A 12 0.08 -0.63 12.55
C LEU A 12 -0.42 -1.15 13.90
N ALA A 13 0.49 -1.63 14.77
CA ALA A 13 0.14 -2.00 16.14
C ALA A 13 -0.38 -0.78 16.94
N THR A 14 0.21 0.39 16.73
CA THR A 14 -0.23 1.65 17.36
C THR A 14 -1.59 2.09 16.82
N MET A 15 -1.82 1.97 15.51
CA MET A 15 -3.12 2.27 14.90
C MET A 15 -4.23 1.36 15.48
N ARG A 16 -3.94 0.06 15.62
CA ARG A 16 -4.84 -0.89 16.29
C ARG A 16 -5.14 -0.52 17.74
N GLN A 17 -4.13 -0.10 18.51
CA GLN A 17 -4.34 0.35 19.91
C GLN A 17 -5.20 1.60 20.00
N LYS A 18 -5.18 2.45 18.97
CA LYS A 18 -6.05 3.63 18.85
C LYS A 18 -7.41 3.32 18.20
N GLU A 19 -7.71 2.04 17.98
CA GLU A 19 -8.93 1.58 17.29
C GLU A 19 -9.11 2.15 15.87
N VAL A 20 -8.02 2.60 15.25
CA VAL A 20 -7.98 3.01 13.84
C VAL A 20 -7.44 1.83 13.05
N LEU A 21 -8.30 1.03 12.46
CA LEU A 21 -7.88 -0.05 11.58
C LEU A 21 -7.89 0.43 10.13
N PRO A 22 -6.75 0.42 9.42
CA PRO A 22 -6.78 0.68 8.00
C PRO A 22 -7.54 -0.45 7.30
N ASP A 23 -8.46 -0.06 6.42
CA ASP A 23 -9.14 -0.93 5.47
C ASP A 23 -8.24 -1.31 4.29
N PHE A 24 -7.23 -0.48 3.98
CA PHE A 24 -6.27 -0.68 2.91
C PHE A 24 -4.85 -0.25 3.30
N VAL A 25 -3.83 -1.04 2.92
CA VAL A 25 -2.40 -0.71 3.12
C VAL A 25 -1.60 -0.95 1.82
N LEU A 26 -1.14 0.14 1.20
CA LEU A 26 -0.20 0.12 0.08
C LEU A 26 1.22 0.38 0.57
N CYS A 27 2.14 -0.52 0.28
CA CYS A 27 3.55 -0.37 0.62
C CYS A 27 4.40 -0.36 -0.65
N ILE A 28 5.11 0.75 -0.88
CA ILE A 28 5.98 0.94 -2.04
C ILE A 28 7.44 0.94 -1.58
N GLY A 29 8.23 0.00 -2.09
CA GLY A 29 9.64 -0.17 -1.76
C GLY A 29 10.00 -1.63 -1.40
N ILE A 30 11.26 -1.84 -1.01
CA ILE A 30 11.77 -3.17 -0.65
C ILE A 30 11.17 -3.56 0.71
N ILE A 31 10.10 -4.36 0.68
CA ILE A 31 9.46 -4.90 1.87
C ILE A 31 9.81 -6.38 1.94
N ASP A 32 10.90 -6.69 2.64
CA ASP A 32 11.15 -8.07 3.04
C ASP A 32 10.14 -8.45 4.14
N GLN A 33 9.10 -9.17 3.72
CA GLN A 33 8.19 -9.97 4.55
C GLN A 33 7.57 -9.24 5.76
N MET A 34 6.69 -8.28 5.49
CA MET A 34 5.71 -7.85 6.50
C MET A 34 4.48 -8.75 6.46
N ARG A 35 4.33 -9.64 7.44
CA ARG A 35 3.04 -10.27 7.76
C ARG A 35 2.27 -9.31 8.66
N ILE A 36 1.37 -8.55 8.06
CA ILE A 36 0.47 -7.62 8.76
C ILE A 36 -0.92 -8.26 8.84
N PHE A 37 -1.70 -7.92 9.87
CA PHE A 37 -3.10 -8.31 10.03
C PHE A 37 -4.07 -7.59 9.04
N ALA A 38 -3.58 -7.09 7.93
CA ALA A 38 -4.31 -6.33 6.91
C ALA A 38 -3.87 -6.83 5.52
N GLU A 39 -4.70 -6.63 4.50
CA GLU A 39 -4.31 -6.92 3.12
C GLU A 39 -3.24 -5.91 2.69
N VAL A 40 -2.06 -6.41 2.30
CA VAL A 40 -0.90 -5.59 1.93
C VAL A 40 -0.61 -5.75 0.46
N PHE A 41 -0.67 -4.63 -0.25
CA PHE A 41 -0.19 -4.54 -1.63
C PHE A 41 1.26 -4.06 -1.59
N ALA A 42 2.19 -5.00 -1.74
CA ALA A 42 3.63 -4.73 -1.71
C ALA A 42 4.19 -4.63 -3.14
N CYS A 43 4.79 -3.48 -3.46
CA CYS A 43 5.40 -3.19 -4.76
C CYS A 43 6.90 -2.89 -4.62
N THR A 44 7.77 -3.53 -5.40
CA THR A 44 9.18 -3.11 -5.52
C THR A 44 9.43 -2.25 -6.76
N VAL A 45 10.40 -1.34 -6.68
CA VAL A 45 10.80 -0.45 -7.79
C VAL A 45 12.12 -0.93 -8.40
N GLY A 46 12.11 -1.12 -9.72
CA GLY A 46 13.13 -1.84 -10.47
C GLY A 46 13.09 -3.33 -10.12
N GLN A 47 13.00 -4.20 -11.13
CA GLN A 47 12.95 -5.66 -10.95
C GLN A 47 14.22 -6.18 -10.24
N LYS A 48 14.20 -6.16 -8.90
CA LYS A 48 15.23 -6.70 -8.02
C LYS A 48 14.77 -8.04 -7.45
N PRO A 49 15.70 -8.93 -7.07
CA PRO A 49 15.34 -10.14 -6.34
C PRO A 49 14.62 -9.74 -5.04
N SER A 50 13.30 -9.96 -4.99
CA SER A 50 12.48 -9.68 -3.83
C SER A 50 11.30 -10.66 -3.78
N LYS A 51 10.57 -10.68 -2.66
CA LYS A 51 9.34 -11.47 -2.49
C LYS A 51 8.07 -10.64 -2.70
N ALA A 52 8.17 -9.41 -3.22
CA ALA A 52 6.99 -8.59 -3.50
C ALA A 52 6.14 -9.21 -4.61
N LYS A 53 4.82 -9.01 -4.52
CA LYS A 53 3.87 -9.55 -5.51
C LYS A 53 3.80 -8.66 -6.76
N TYR A 54 4.02 -7.37 -6.61
CA TYR A 54 3.91 -6.38 -7.68
C TYR A 54 5.25 -5.67 -7.88
N TYR A 55 5.49 -5.21 -9.11
CA TYR A 55 6.73 -4.56 -9.53
C TYR A 55 6.39 -3.32 -10.33
N LEU A 56 7.09 -2.23 -10.06
CA LEU A 56 7.06 -0.99 -10.82
C LEU A 56 8.46 -0.78 -11.41
N GLU A 57 8.55 -0.36 -12.67
CA GLU A 57 9.82 -0.22 -13.36
C GLU A 57 10.63 0.96 -12.83
N ASP A 58 9.98 2.11 -12.65
CA ASP A 58 10.59 3.35 -12.24
C ASP A 58 9.66 4.24 -11.41
N THR A 59 10.10 5.46 -11.12
CA THR A 59 9.31 6.44 -10.36
C THR A 59 8.11 6.97 -11.16
N LEU A 60 8.15 6.96 -12.50
CA LEU A 60 7.02 7.41 -13.33
C LEU A 60 5.85 6.44 -13.20
N GLU A 61 6.12 5.13 -13.17
CA GLU A 61 5.09 4.14 -12.92
C GLU A 61 4.47 4.26 -11.53
N ILE A 62 5.26 4.64 -10.51
CA ILE A 62 4.73 4.96 -9.17
C ILE A 62 3.74 6.12 -9.26
N LEU A 63 4.13 7.21 -9.93
CA LEU A 63 3.28 8.39 -10.08
C LEU A 63 1.99 8.06 -10.82
N ARG A 64 2.09 7.31 -11.93
CA ARG A 64 0.95 6.89 -12.72
C ARG A 64 0.01 6.00 -11.91
N MET A 65 0.53 4.99 -11.21
CA MET A 65 -0.27 4.12 -10.36
C MET A 65 -1.00 4.92 -9.27
N LEU A 66 -0.34 5.90 -8.63
CA LEU A 66 -0.98 6.74 -7.62
C LEU A 66 -2.07 7.64 -8.22
N GLN A 67 -1.85 8.17 -9.43
CA GLN A 67 -2.86 8.96 -10.14
C GLN A 67 -4.06 8.09 -10.52
N ASP A 68 -3.83 6.93 -11.14
CA ASP A 68 -4.88 6.00 -11.54
C ASP A 68 -5.70 5.52 -10.33
N LEU A 69 -5.04 5.34 -9.17
CA LEU A 69 -5.70 4.98 -7.91
C LEU A 69 -6.60 6.12 -7.39
N ALA A 70 -6.14 7.38 -7.48
CA ALA A 70 -6.94 8.53 -7.10
C ALA A 70 -8.18 8.66 -8.00
N ASP A 71 -8.00 8.57 -9.32
CA ASP A 71 -9.07 8.67 -10.31
C ASP A 71 -10.12 7.55 -10.11
N ALA A 72 -9.68 6.32 -9.89
CA ALA A 72 -10.56 5.19 -9.60
C ALA A 72 -11.34 5.35 -8.28
N SER A 73 -10.71 5.93 -7.26
CA SER A 73 -11.36 6.22 -5.98
C SER A 73 -12.48 7.26 -6.15
N GLU A 74 -12.23 8.33 -6.91
CA GLU A 74 -13.25 9.34 -7.22
C GLU A 74 -14.41 8.75 -8.03
N GLN A 75 -14.10 7.91 -9.02
CA GLN A 75 -15.11 7.27 -9.85
C GLN A 75 -15.98 6.32 -9.02
N SER A 76 -15.38 5.58 -8.08
CA SER A 76 -16.10 4.73 -7.14
C SER A 76 -17.05 5.55 -6.26
N ALA A 77 -16.61 6.69 -5.73
CA ALA A 77 -17.45 7.57 -4.91
C ALA A 77 -18.64 8.16 -5.70
N LYS A 78 -18.42 8.54 -6.97
CA LYS A 78 -19.48 9.03 -7.87
C LYS A 78 -20.52 7.96 -8.16
N ASN A 79 -20.08 6.71 -8.39
CA ASN A 79 -20.97 5.59 -8.65
C ASN A 79 -21.85 5.21 -7.44
N VAL A 80 -21.33 5.35 -6.22
CA VAL A 80 -22.12 5.16 -4.98
C VAL A 80 -23.26 6.18 -4.89
N THR A 81 -23.02 7.41 -5.32
CA THR A 81 -24.02 8.50 -5.25
C THR A 81 -25.12 8.35 -6.33
N GLN A 82 -24.94 7.46 -7.31
CA GLN A 82 -25.88 7.21 -8.41
C GLN A 82 -26.69 5.91 -8.25
N SER A 83 -26.51 5.17 -7.14
CA SER A 83 -27.41 4.07 -6.79
C SER A 83 -28.71 4.61 -6.18
N PRO A 84 -29.90 4.18 -6.64
CA PRO A 84 -31.20 4.67 -6.17
C PRO A 84 -31.51 4.32 -4.71
#